data_AF-A0A2B7X4C1-F1
#
_entry.id   AF-A0A2B7X4C1-F1
#
_cell.length_a   1.000
_cell.length_b   1.000
_cell.length_c   1.000
_cell.angle_alpha   90.00
_cell.angle_beta   90.00
_cell.angle_gamma   90.00
#
_symmetry.space_group_name_H-M   'P 1'
#
loop_
_entity.id
_entity.type
_entity.pdbx_description
1 polymer ?
#
loop_
_entity_poly.entity_id
_entity_poly.type
_entity_poly.pdbx_seq_one_letter_code
_entity_poly.pdbx_strand_id
1 'polypeptide(L)'
;MYSLNLPVSAIRTKIRQEFERHRYVNQLPVVDVLLFQSHAEYQETLNFWKQLSQVMKYFRPEEDPKARLPKNFMSGFMEGRN
;
A
#
# COMPACT_ATOMS: atom_id res chain seq x y z
N MET A 1 -10.17 14.67 -11.27
CA MET A 1 -9.84 13.24 -11.47
C MET A 1 -8.34 13.06 -11.34
N TYR A 2 -7.85 12.01 -10.66
CA TYR A 2 -6.41 11.80 -10.47
C TYR A 2 -5.78 11.39 -11.81
N SER A 3 -4.72 12.07 -12.22
CA SER A 3 -3.90 11.65 -13.36
C SER A 3 -2.80 10.73 -12.85
N LEU A 4 -3.05 9.42 -12.87
CA LEU A 4 -2.09 8.40 -12.49
C LEU A 4 -1.41 7.85 -13.75
N ASN A 5 -0.08 7.86 -13.80
CA ASN A 5 0.71 7.28 -14.90
C ASN A 5 0.83 5.74 -14.79
N LEU A 6 -0.20 5.06 -14.26
CA LEU A 6 -0.19 3.63 -13.99
C LEU A 6 -1.38 2.96 -14.67
N PRO A 7 -1.21 1.73 -15.18
CA PRO A 7 -2.32 1.00 -15.79
C PRO A 7 -3.34 0.58 -14.73
N VAL A 8 -4.62 0.49 -15.12
CA VAL A 8 -5.71 0.06 -14.23
C VAL A 8 -5.46 -1.32 -13.62
N SER A 9 -4.78 -2.21 -14.34
CA SER A 9 -4.36 -3.52 -13.83
C SER A 9 -3.41 -3.44 -12.64
N ALA A 10 -2.45 -2.52 -12.65
CA ALA A 10 -1.53 -2.29 -11.55
C ALA A 10 -2.28 -1.79 -10.31
N ILE A 11 -3.23 -0.85 -10.50
CA ILE A 11 -4.07 -0.33 -9.41
C ILE A 11 -4.88 -1.46 -8.76
N ARG A 12 -5.56 -2.29 -9.56
CA ARG A 12 -6.33 -3.44 -9.03
C ARG A 12 -5.45 -4.45 -8.31
N THR A 13 -4.24 -4.66 -8.82
CA THR A 13 -3.25 -5.55 -8.19
C THR A 13 -2.81 -5.01 -6.84
N LYS A 14 -2.59 -3.69 -6.71
CA LYS A 14 -2.30 -3.05 -5.43
C LYS A 14 -3.44 -3.14 -4.43
N ILE A 15 -4.67 -2.89 -4.87
CA ILE A 15 -5.85 -3.08 -4.02
C ILE A 15 -5.85 -4.50 -3.46
N ARG A 16 -5.65 -5.50 -4.31
CA ARG A 16 -5.54 -6.89 -3.85
C ARG A 16 -4.40 -7.08 -2.84
N GLN A 17 -3.20 -6.56 -3.09
CA GLN A 17 -2.07 -6.66 -2.16
C GLN A 17 -2.40 -6.10 -0.76
N GLU A 18 -3.14 -4.99 -0.68
CA GLU A 18 -3.54 -4.38 0.60
C GLU A 18 -4.57 -5.23 1.37
N PHE A 19 -5.50 -5.87 0.67
CA PHE A 19 -6.42 -6.84 1.31
C PHE A 19 -5.66 -8.09 1.77
N GLU A 20 -4.72 -8.58 0.96
CA GLU A 20 -3.89 -9.75 1.28
C GLU A 20 -2.98 -9.52 2.50
N ARG A 21 -2.54 -8.28 2.72
CA ARG A 21 -1.74 -7.89 3.89
C ARG A 21 -2.41 -8.24 5.23
N HIS A 22 -3.74 -8.20 5.28
CA HIS A 22 -4.52 -8.49 6.49
C HIS A 22 -5.24 -9.84 6.45
N ARG A 23 -4.91 -10.73 5.49
CA ARG A 23 -5.60 -12.02 5.29
C ARG A 23 -5.69 -12.89 6.56
N TYR A 24 -4.64 -12.88 7.39
CA TYR A 24 -4.51 -13.78 8.54
C TYR A 24 -5.00 -13.15 9.86
N VAL A 25 -5.68 -12.01 9.82
CA VAL A 25 -6.25 -11.38 11.02
C VAL A 25 -7.52 -12.12 11.42
N ASN A 26 -7.46 -12.88 12.51
CA ASN A 26 -8.58 -13.70 12.99
C ASN A 26 -9.41 -13.04 14.11
N GLN A 27 -8.95 -11.90 14.65
CA GLN A 27 -9.61 -11.22 15.76
C GLN A 27 -10.76 -10.35 15.24
N LEU A 28 -12.00 -10.71 15.58
CA LEU A 28 -13.21 -10.03 15.07
C LEU A 28 -13.22 -8.50 15.30
N PRO A 29 -12.90 -7.97 16.50
CA PRO A 29 -12.89 -6.51 16.70
C PRO A 29 -11.85 -5.78 15.84
N VAL A 30 -10.75 -6.46 15.49
CA VAL A 30 -9.71 -5.89 14.64
C VAL A 30 -10.19 -5.85 13.19
N VAL A 31 -10.89 -6.89 12.74
CA VAL A 31 -11.49 -6.93 11.40
C VAL A 31 -12.48 -5.78 11.20
N ASP A 32 -13.31 -5.49 12.19
CA ASP A 32 -14.28 -4.38 12.13
C ASP A 32 -13.58 -3.03 11.95
N VAL A 33 -12.51 -2.79 12.71
CA VAL A 33 -11.70 -1.56 12.59
C VAL A 33 -11.03 -1.47 11.21
N LEU A 34 -10.50 -2.58 10.69
CA LEU A 34 -9.88 -2.61 9.37
C LEU A 34 -10.89 -2.33 8.24
N LEU A 35 -12.10 -2.88 8.34
CA LEU A 35 -13.18 -2.60 7.40
C LEU A 35 -13.61 -1.12 7.45
N PHE A 36 -13.75 -0.56 8.65
CA PHE A 36 -14.05 0.84 8.83
C PHE A 36 -12.98 1.76 8.21
N GLN A 37 -11.70 1.48 8.46
CA GLN A 37 -10.59 2.22 7.86
C GLN A 37 -10.56 2.09 6.33
N SER A 38 -10.81 0.89 5.79
CA SER A 38 -10.89 0.68 4.34
C SER A 38 -12.03 1.48 3.71
N HIS A 39 -13.17 1.61 4.39
CA HIS A 39 -14.29 2.40 3.90
C HIS A 39 -13.99 3.89 3.93
N ALA A 40 -13.37 4.38 5.01
CA ALA A 40 -12.93 5.77 5.11
C ALA A 40 -11.94 6.13 3.99
N GLU A 41 -10.94 5.27 3.72
CA GLU A 41 -9.98 5.45 2.63
C GLU A 41 -10.66 5.52 1.25
N TYR A 42 -11.67 4.67 1.03
CA TYR A 42 -12.45 4.68 -0.20
C TYR A 42 -13.24 5.98 -0.36
N GLN A 43 -13.89 6.46 0.70
CA GLN A 43 -14.62 7.74 0.65
C GLN A 43 -13.68 8.93 0.42
N GLU A 44 -12.53 8.97 1.09
CA GLU A 44 -11.54 10.05 0.92
C GLU A 44 -10.99 10.12 -0.51
N THR A 45 -10.77 8.96 -1.15
CA THR A 45 -10.27 8.89 -2.53
C THR A 45 -11.36 9.16 -3.57
N LEU A 46 -12.59 8.68 -3.35
CA LEU A 46 -13.71 8.93 -4.25
C LEU A 46 -14.13 10.41 -4.25
N ASN A 47 -14.17 11.03 -3.07
CA ASN A 47 -14.56 12.44 -2.91
C ASN A 47 -13.43 13.44 -3.22
N PHE A 48 -12.27 12.97 -3.70
CA PHE A 48 -11.10 13.81 -3.99
C PHE A 48 -10.58 14.60 -2.78
N TRP A 49 -10.71 14.07 -1.57
CA TRP A 49 -10.14 14.68 -0.38
C TRP A 49 -8.63 14.41 -0.29
N LYS A 50 -8.14 13.32 -0.89
CA LYS A 50 -6.70 13.04 -0.99
C LYS A 50 -6.03 13.78 -2.14
N GLN A 51 -4.75 14.07 -1.99
CA GLN A 51 -3.88 14.56 -3.06
C GLN A 51 -3.16 13.40 -3.76
N LEU A 52 -2.65 13.66 -4.97
CA LEU A 52 -1.93 12.66 -5.78
C LEU A 52 -0.75 12.04 -5.00
N SER A 53 0.01 12.84 -4.26
CA SER A 53 1.14 12.38 -3.44
C SER A 53 0.75 11.34 -2.38
N GLN A 54 -0.46 11.46 -1.81
CA GLN A 54 -0.99 10.53 -0.82
C GLN A 54 -1.38 9.20 -1.46
N VAL A 55 -1.97 9.24 -2.67
CA VAL A 55 -2.29 8.03 -3.44
C VAL A 55 -1.01 7.34 -3.93
N MET A 56 -0.03 8.09 -4.44
CA MET A 56 1.25 7.54 -4.90
C MET A 56 2.07 6.89 -3.78
N LYS A 57 1.76 7.18 -2.50
CA LYS A 57 2.41 6.54 -1.35
C LYS A 57 2.27 5.01 -1.38
N TYR A 58 1.15 4.47 -1.88
CA TYR A 58 0.94 3.02 -2.00
C TYR A 58 1.85 2.35 -3.06
N PHE A 59 2.45 3.14 -3.95
CA PHE A 59 3.29 2.67 -5.05
C PHE A 59 4.79 2.90 -4.81
N ARG A 60 5.19 3.50 -3.68
CA ARG A 60 6.61 3.75 -3.32
C ARG A 60 7.55 2.55 -3.52
N PRO A 61 7.19 1.31 -3.18
CA PRO A 61 8.07 0.16 -3.39
C PRO A 61 8.33 -0.20 -4.86
N GLU A 62 7.50 0.31 -5.78
CA GLU A 62 7.66 0.13 -7.23
C GLU A 62 8.48 1.27 -7.85
N GLU A 63 8.40 2.47 -7.27
CA GLU A 63 9.18 3.64 -7.72
C GLU A 63 10.64 3.59 -7.24
N ASP A 64 10.87 3.22 -5.98
CA ASP A 64 12.22 3.13 -5.42
C ASP A 64 12.51 1.71 -4.91
N PRO A 65 13.32 0.92 -5.65
CA PRO A 65 13.77 -0.40 -5.21
C PRO A 65 14.49 -0.38 -3.86
N LYS A 66 15.10 0.76 -3.50
CA LYS A 66 15.76 0.95 -2.20
C LYS A 66 14.77 1.12 -1.05
N ALA A 67 13.49 1.36 -1.31
CA ALA A 67 12.47 1.43 -0.25
C ALA A 67 12.07 0.05 0.28
N ARG A 68 12.40 -1.03 -0.43
CA ARG A 68 12.15 -2.40 0.06
C ARG A 68 13.28 -2.83 0.99
N LEU A 69 12.90 -3.52 2.07
CA LEU A 69 13.89 -4.14 2.95
C LEU A 69 14.73 -5.14 2.15
N PRO A 70 16.06 -5.19 2.34
CA PRO A 70 16.92 -6.18 1.71
C PRO A 70 16.42 -7.59 1.99
N LYS A 71 16.33 -8.42 0.95
CA LYS A 71 15.80 -9.79 1.06
C LYS A 71 16.71 -10.71 1.86
N ASN A 72 18.02 -10.44 1.83
CA ASN A 72 19.05 -11.26 2.46
C ASN A 72 19.90 -10.42 3.42
N PHE A 73 20.38 -11.05 4.49
CA PHE A 73 21.28 -10.43 5.46
C PHE A 73 22.53 -9.83 4.81
N MET A 74 23.17 -10.56 3.88
CA MET A 74 24.41 -10.10 3.22
C MET A 74 24.20 -8.82 2.39
N SER A 75 23.07 -8.71 1.69
CA SER A 75 22.71 -7.46 0.97
C SER A 75 22.41 -6.31 1.93
N GLY A 76 21.71 -6.59 3.05
CA GLY A 76 21.43 -5.55 4.05
C GLY A 76 22.67 -5.08 4.80
N PHE A 77 23.61 -5.98 5.01
CA PHE A 77 24.92 -5.68 5.60
C PHE A 77 25.74 -4.77 4.68
N MET A 78 25.85 -5.11 3.40
CA MET A 78 26.59 -4.30 2.42
C MET A 78 25.95 -2.92 2.19
N GLU A 79 24.62 -2.82 2.28
CA GLU A 79 23.90 -1.54 2.13
C GLU A 79 23.83 -0.72 3.43
N GLY A 80 24.29 -1.25 4.57
CA GLY A 80 24.21 -0.59 5.88
C GLY A 80 22.78 -0.41 6.41
N ARG A 81 21.87 -1.32 6.05
CA ARG A 81 20.42 -1.26 6.31
C ARG A 81 19.92 -2.38 7.23
N ASN A 82 20.83 -2.95 8.02
CA ASN A 82 20.52 -3.96 9.04
C ASN A 82 20.04 -3.33 10.34
#